data_AF-A0A354GQ17-F1
#
_entry.id   AF-A0A354GQ17-F1
#
_cell.length_a   1.000
_cell.length_b   1.000
_cell.length_c   1.000
_cell.angle_alpha   90.00
_cell.angle_beta   90.00
_cell.angle_gamma   90.00
#
_symmetry.space_group_name_H-M   'P 1'
#
loop_
_entity.id
_entity.type
_entity.pdbx_description
1 polymer ?
#
loop_
_entity_poly.entity_id
_entity_poly.type
_entity_poly.pdbx_seq_one_letter_code
_entity_poly.pdbx_strand_id
1 'polypeptide(L)' 'MSIQNNHELAVTRKKLRLLEERVATLKGQSAADPHVRALTLRSLKSLVNQLREEIARYTAGMGARSTG' A
#
# COMPACT_ATOMS: atom_id res chain seq x y z
N MET A 1 2.68 10.21 5.56
CA MET A 1 1.73 10.89 4.63
C MET A 1 0.35 10.60 5.18
N SER A 2 -0.50 11.63 5.36
CA SER A 2 -1.83 11.45 5.93
C SER A 2 -2.90 11.61 4.86
N ILE A 3 -3.90 10.72 4.80
CA ILE A 3 -5.04 10.88 3.88
C ILE A 3 -6.00 11.91 4.47
N GLN A 4 -6.33 12.95 3.70
CA GLN A 4 -7.18 14.04 4.18
C GLN A 4 -8.58 14.04 3.57
N ASN A 5 -8.75 13.42 2.40
CA ASN A 5 -10.03 13.44 1.68
C ASN A 5 -10.29 12.14 0.90
N ASN A 6 -11.52 12.00 0.42
CA ASN A 6 -11.96 10.80 -0.32
C ASN A 6 -11.25 10.62 -1.67
N HIS A 7 -10.77 11.71 -2.29
CA HIS A 7 -10.00 11.64 -3.52
C HIS A 7 -8.62 11.02 -3.27
N GLU A 8 -7.91 11.49 -2.23
CA GLU A 8 -6.64 10.92 -1.79
C GLU A 8 -6.80 9.48 -1.33
N LEU A 9 -7.92 9.11 -0.70
CA LEU A 9 -8.23 7.73 -0.38
C LEU A 9 -8.33 6.87 -1.66
N ALA A 10 -9.05 7.34 -2.67
CA ALA A 10 -9.20 6.63 -3.94
C ALA A 10 -7.86 6.48 -4.69
N VAL A 11 -7.05 7.54 -4.74
CA VAL A 11 -5.70 7.51 -5.32
C VAL A 11 -4.79 6.54 -4.55
N THR A 12 -4.81 6.60 -3.22
CA THR A 12 -4.02 5.71 -2.36
C THR A 12 -4.41 4.25 -2.56
N ARG A 13 -5.71 3.94 -2.66
CA ARG A 13 -6.21 2.59 -2.97
C ARG A 13 -5.77 2.10 -4.34
N LYS A 14 -5.83 2.94 -5.38
CA LYS A 14 -5.31 2.60 -6.71
C LYS A 14 -3.81 2.30 -6.67
N LYS A 15 -3.03 3.15 -5.98
CA LYS A 15 -1.58 2.97 -5.81
C LYS A 15 -1.25 1.69 -5.04
N LEU A 16 -2.02 1.37 -4.00
CA LEU A 16 -1.88 0.14 -3.23
C LEU A 16 -2.04 -1.09 -4.14
N ARG A 17 -3.09 -1.13 -4.95
CA ARG A 17 -3.34 -2.24 -5.89
C ARG A 17 -2.19 -2.43 -6.88
N LEU A 18 -1.70 -1.34 -7.47
CA LEU A 18 -0.56 -1.42 -8.41
C LEU A 18 0.71 -1.97 -7.75
N LEU A 19 0.97 -1.59 -6.49
CA LEU A 19 2.11 -2.10 -5.72
C LEU A 19 1.96 -3.59 -5.39
N GLU A 20 0.74 -4.03 -5.05
CA GLU A 20 0.44 -5.44 -4.79
C GLU A 20 0.60 -6.30 -6.05
N GLU A 21 0.10 -5.82 -7.20
CA GLU A 21 0.31 -6.45 -8.51
C GLU A 21 1.80 -6.53 -8.85
N ARG A 22 2.57 -5.47 -8.60
CA ARG A 22 4.02 -5.47 -8.82
C ARG A 22 4.75 -6.48 -7.95
N VAL A 23 4.36 -6.62 -6.68
CA VAL A 23 4.90 -7.64 -5.77
C VAL A 23 4.58 -9.04 -6.27
N ALA A 24 3.36 -9.28 -6.76
CA ALA A 24 2.98 -10.58 -7.32
C ALA A 24 3.81 -10.93 -8.56
N THR A 25 3.98 -9.98 -9.49
CA THR A 25 4.83 -10.16 -10.67
C THR A 25 6.28 -10.43 -10.31
N LEU A 26 6.85 -9.68 -9.37
CA LEU A 26 8.24 -9.87 -8.92
C LEU A 26 8.47 -11.22 -8.22
N LYS A 27 7.45 -11.80 -7.58
CA LYS A 27 7.55 -13.14 -6.99
C LYS A 27 7.60 -14.24 -8.05
N GLY A 28 6.92 -14.06 -9.19
CA GLY A 28 6.89 -15.02 -10.29
C GLY A 28 8.08 -14.92 -11.26
N GLN A 29 8.83 -13.82 -11.23
CA GLN A 29 9.98 -13.61 -12.10
C GLN A 29 11.26 -14.20 -11.51
N SER A 30 11.95 -15.04 -12.29
CA SER A 30 13.32 -15.46 -11.99
C SER A 30 14.26 -14.27 -12.24
N ALA A 31 14.51 -13.47 -11.19
CA ALA A 31 15.43 -12.34 -11.28
C ALA A 31 16.88 -12.83 -11.37
N ALA A 32 17.68 -12.16 -12.22
CA ALA A 32 19.12 -12.43 -12.36
C ALA A 32 19.89 -12.28 -11.03
N ASP A 33 19.39 -11.45 -10.12
CA ASP A 33 19.94 -11.28 -8.77
C ASP A 33 18.84 -11.52 -7.70
N PRO A 34 18.89 -12.67 -6.97
CA PRO A 34 17.97 -12.98 -5.89
C PRO A 34 18.00 -12.00 -4.72
N HIS A 35 19.16 -11.38 -4.45
CA HIS A 35 19.35 -10.46 -3.33
C HIS A 35 18.68 -9.12 -3.61
N VAL A 36 18.88 -8.56 -4.80
CA VAL A 36 18.20 -7.33 -5.24
C VAL A 36 16.68 -7.52 -5.27
N ARG A 37 16.20 -8.71 -5.70
CA ARG A 37 14.77 -9.06 -5.65
C ARG A 37 14.25 -9.07 -4.21
N ALA A 38 14.96 -9.70 -3.29
CA ALA A 38 14.55 -9.79 -1.88
C ALA A 38 14.46 -8.40 -1.23
N LEU A 39 15.45 -7.52 -1.48
CA LEU A 39 15.43 -6.14 -1.00
C LEU A 39 14.26 -5.35 -1.58
N THR A 40 14.03 -5.46 -2.90
CA THR A 40 12.93 -4.79 -3.58
C THR A 40 11.58 -5.25 -3.02
N LEU A 41 11.38 -6.56 -2.84
CA LEU A 41 10.17 -7.11 -2.25
C LEU A 41 9.97 -6.65 -0.80
N ARG A 42 11.03 -6.57 0.00
CA ARG A 42 10.97 -6.08 1.38
C ARG A 42 10.52 -4.63 1.43
N SER A 43 11.13 -3.77 0.62
CA SER A 43 10.79 -2.35 0.55
C SER A 43 9.36 -2.13 0.05
N LEU A 44 8.95 -2.85 -0.99
CA LEU A 44 7.57 -2.78 -1.51
C LEU A 44 6.54 -3.26 -0.49
N LYS A 45 6.82 -4.36 0.22
CA LYS A 45 5.93 -4.87 1.27
C LYS A 45 5.79 -3.87 2.42
N SER A 46 6.88 -3.21 2.82
CA SER A 46 6.84 -2.17 3.83
C SER A 46 5.97 -0.99 3.39
N LEU A 47 6.09 -0.57 2.13
CA LEU A 47 5.28 0.51 1.58
C LEU A 47 3.78 0.13 1.50
N VAL A 48 3.46 -1.09 1.08
CA VAL A 48 2.10 -1.63 1.06
C VAL A 48 1.49 -1.59 2.46
N ASN A 49 2.23 -2.03 3.48
CA ASN A 49 1.76 -2.00 4.87
C ASN A 49 1.47 -0.57 5.33
N GLN A 50 2.40 0.36 5.08
CA GLN A 50 2.21 1.77 5.44
C GLN A 50 0.96 2.38 4.79
N LEU A 51 0.72 2.09 3.51
CA LEU A 51 -0.47 2.59 2.80
C LEU A 51 -1.77 1.97 3.33
N ARG A 52 -1.75 0.69 3.71
CA ARG A 52 -2.90 0.01 4.33
C ARG A 52 -3.25 0.60 5.69
N GLU A 53 -2.25 0.83 6.52
CA GLU A 53 -2.44 1.48 7.82
C GLU A 53 -3.01 2.89 7.66
N GLU A 54 -2.52 3.64 6.67
CA GLU A 54 -2.99 5.00 6.43
C GLU A 54 -4.45 5.03 5.99
N ILE A 55 -4.84 4.12 5.08
CA ILE A 55 -6.23 3.91 4.70
C ILE A 55 -7.07 3.55 5.94
N ALA A 56 -6.60 2.61 6.76
CA ALA A 56 -7.31 2.16 7.96
C ALA A 56 -7.52 3.30 8.96
N ARG A 57 -6.49 4.10 9.24
CA ARG A 57 -6.55 5.28 10.11
C ARG A 57 -7.60 6.28 9.62
N TYR A 58 -7.58 6.61 8.32
CA TYR A 58 -8.56 7.54 7.74
C TYR A 58 -9.98 6.99 7.81
N THR A 59 -10.18 5.71 7.48
CA THR A 59 -11.52 5.08 7.54
C THR A 59 -12.06 4.97 8.96
N ALA A 60 -11.21 4.68 9.95
CA ALA A 60 -11.59 4.65 11.35
C ALA A 60 -11.98 6.06 11.85
N GLY A 61 -11.22 7.09 11.48
CA GLY A 61 -11.53 8.48 11.79
C GLY A 61 -12.80 9.01 11.11
N MET A 62 -13.20 8.45 9.96
CA MET A 62 -14.51 8.73 9.35
C MET A 62 -15.67 8.08 10.11
N GLY A 63 -15.50 6.85 10.60
CA GLY A 63 -16.50 6.15 11.41
C GLY A 63 -16.78 6.84 12.74
N ALA A 64 -15.74 7.40 13.38
CA ALA A 64 -15.88 8.18 14.62
C ALA A 64 -16.57 9.54 14.43
N ARG A 65 -16.48 10.15 13.24
CA ARG A 65 -17.12 11.45 12.93
C ARG A 65 -18.57 11.34 12.48
N SER A 66 -19.08 10.13 12.25
CA SER A 66 -20.47 9.87 11.82
C SER A 66 -21.38 9.41 12.97
N THR A 67 -20.86 9.32 14.19
CA THR A 67 -21.59 8.92 15.41
C THR A 67 -21.71 10.04 16.46
N GLY A 68 -21.53 11.30 16.06
CA GLY A 68 -21.69 12.49 16.92
C GLY A 68 -22.81 13.40 16.45
#